data_AF-A0A6P0TYL7-F1
#
_entry.id   AF-A0A6P0TYL7-F1
#
_cell.length_a   1.000
_cell.length_b   1.000
_cell.length_c   1.000
_cell.angle_alpha   90.00
_cell.angle_beta   90.00
_cell.angle_gamma   90.00
#
_symmetry.space_group_name_H-M   'P 1'
#
loop_
_entity.id
_entity.type
_entity.pdbx_description
1 polymer ?
#
loop_
_entity_poly.entity_id
_entity_poly.type
_entity_poly.pdbx_seq_one_letter_code
_entity_poly.pdbx_strand_id
1 'polypeptide(L)'
;MFFQNKPKQITPFRINYGFVHSYVPMDSDPLVQFAVTFSNRDDVDLSEVDVIVHICLVLDISGSMNKTDKYPLLLQAIPSIIDSLSDNDWLSIILFSTRSELIWSNDIGSSRTRKQEVIERIEQSGVKFEQTYLSQGLRLAINEIKYFSQYYPDAVNRLYILTDGQLHDADICYEFNPELRNLNLEINSYGFGQDFAEETMRQIMDGCSG
;
A
#
# COMPACT_ATOMS: atom_id res chain seq x y z
N MET A 1 21.35 -33.32 -19.93
CA MET A 1 21.00 -32.13 -20.73
C MET A 1 19.64 -31.66 -20.22
N PHE A 2 19.62 -30.75 -19.25
CA PHE A 2 18.39 -30.25 -18.65
C PHE A 2 17.96 -29.01 -19.43
N PHE A 3 16.86 -29.11 -20.16
CA PHE A 3 16.21 -27.93 -20.74
C PHE A 3 15.58 -27.15 -19.59
N GLN A 4 16.16 -26.00 -19.24
CA GLN A 4 15.46 -24.99 -18.46
C GLN A 4 14.30 -24.48 -19.32
N ASN A 5 13.08 -24.84 -18.96
CA ASN A 5 11.89 -24.17 -19.48
C ASN A 5 12.00 -22.71 -19.07
N LYS A 6 12.24 -21.82 -20.04
CA LYS A 6 12.05 -20.39 -19.80
C LYS A 6 10.58 -20.18 -19.43
N PRO A 7 10.27 -19.47 -18.34
CA PRO A 7 8.89 -19.17 -18.00
C PRO A 7 8.22 -18.47 -19.19
N LYS A 8 7.01 -18.89 -19.52
CA LYS A 8 6.22 -18.35 -20.62
C LYS A 8 6.01 -16.86 -20.33
N GLN A 9 6.58 -15.98 -21.15
CA GLN A 9 6.47 -14.54 -20.95
C GLN A 9 5.03 -14.11 -21.27
N ILE A 10 4.19 -14.03 -20.25
CA ILE A 10 2.82 -13.54 -20.38
C ILE A 10 2.88 -12.04 -20.64
N THR A 11 2.19 -11.59 -21.69
CA THR A 11 2.06 -10.15 -22.01
C THR A 11 0.63 -9.74 -21.69
N PRO A 12 0.33 -9.29 -20.46
CA PRO A 12 -1.05 -9.09 -19.98
C PRO A 12 -1.72 -7.85 -20.61
N PHE A 13 -0.95 -6.99 -21.26
CA PHE A 13 -1.43 -5.75 -21.86
C PHE A 13 -1.26 -5.77 -23.39
N ARG A 14 -2.18 -5.11 -24.08
CA ARG A 14 -2.04 -4.69 -25.47
C ARG A 14 -1.64 -3.21 -25.49
N ILE A 15 -0.64 -2.88 -26.29
CA ILE A 15 -0.20 -1.51 -26.52
C ILE A 15 -0.67 -1.11 -27.92
N ASN A 16 -1.51 -0.09 -27.99
CA ASN A 16 -1.89 0.55 -29.24
C ASN A 16 -1.27 1.95 -29.26
N TYR A 17 -0.75 2.38 -30.41
CA TYR A 17 -0.25 3.73 -30.57
C TYR A 17 -0.78 4.33 -31.87
N GLY A 18 -0.92 5.65 -31.89
CA GLY A 18 -1.35 6.41 -33.06
C GLY A 18 -0.79 7.81 -33.04
N PHE A 19 -0.31 8.29 -34.19
CA PHE A 19 0.07 9.67 -34.36
C PHE A 19 -1.17 10.52 -34.64
N VAL A 20 -1.26 11.71 -34.03
CA VAL A 20 -2.35 12.66 -34.26
C VAL A 20 -2.34 13.14 -35.71
N HIS A 21 -1.17 13.23 -36.32
CA HIS A 21 -0.98 13.53 -37.73
C HIS A 21 -0.23 12.40 -38.42
N SER A 22 -0.76 11.91 -39.54
CA SER A 22 -0.15 10.83 -40.32
C SER A 22 1.06 11.26 -41.15
N TYR A 23 1.27 12.58 -41.29
CA TYR A 23 2.34 13.18 -42.09
C TYR A 23 2.85 14.45 -41.42
N VAL A 24 4.12 14.74 -41.63
CA VAL A 24 4.83 15.83 -40.95
C VAL A 24 5.70 16.55 -41.98
N PRO A 25 5.64 17.90 -42.11
CA PRO A 25 6.47 18.62 -43.09
C PRO A 25 7.96 18.48 -42.78
N MET A 26 8.78 18.16 -43.79
CA MET A 26 10.23 17.98 -43.63
C MET A 26 11.02 19.31 -43.53
N ASP A 27 10.40 20.42 -43.89
CA ASP A 27 10.99 21.75 -44.05
C ASP A 27 10.75 22.68 -42.84
N SER A 28 10.21 22.12 -41.75
CA SER A 28 9.95 22.85 -40.51
C SER A 28 10.25 21.99 -39.29
N ASP A 29 10.16 22.57 -38.09
CA ASP A 29 10.19 21.86 -36.81
C ASP A 29 8.77 21.73 -36.23
N PRO A 30 7.93 20.82 -36.77
CA PRO A 30 6.54 20.67 -36.34
C PRO A 30 6.43 19.89 -35.03
N LEU A 31 5.43 20.24 -34.22
CA LEU A 31 5.06 19.47 -33.04
C LEU A 31 4.46 18.12 -33.45
N VAL A 32 5.08 17.02 -33.05
CA VAL A 32 4.56 15.66 -33.24
C VAL A 32 3.86 15.22 -31.95
N GLN A 33 2.59 14.85 -32.09
CA GLN A 33 1.78 14.29 -31.00
C GLN A 33 1.41 12.85 -31.33
N PHE A 34 1.48 11.98 -30.34
CA PHE A 34 1.02 10.60 -30.45
C PHE A 34 0.31 10.19 -29.15
N ALA A 35 -0.67 9.31 -29.29
CA ALA A 35 -1.34 8.68 -28.17
C ALA A 35 -0.85 7.24 -28.06
N VAL A 36 -0.62 6.80 -26.83
CA VAL A 36 -0.38 5.39 -26.50
C VAL A 36 -1.48 4.96 -25.54
N THR A 37 -2.16 3.88 -25.87
CA THR A 37 -3.19 3.28 -25.03
C THR A 37 -2.73 1.90 -24.59
N PHE A 38 -2.74 1.67 -23.29
CA PHE A 38 -2.57 0.36 -22.69
C PHE A 38 -3.96 -0.20 -22.36
N SER A 39 -4.25 -1.41 -22.79
CA SER A 39 -5.49 -2.10 -22.45
C SER A 39 -5.19 -3.52 -21.96
N ASN A 40 -5.93 -3.99 -20.96
CA ASN A 40 -5.86 -5.39 -20.56
C ASN A 40 -6.24 -6.30 -21.73
N ARG A 41 -5.64 -7.49 -21.74
CA ARG A 41 -5.99 -8.55 -22.66
C ARG A 41 -6.93 -9.53 -21.99
N ASP A 42 -8.19 -9.52 -22.40
CA ASP A 42 -9.22 -10.43 -21.88
C ASP A 42 -8.93 -11.90 -22.26
N ASP A 43 -8.03 -12.14 -23.22
CA ASP A 43 -7.61 -13.47 -23.69
C ASP A 43 -6.39 -14.03 -22.93
N VAL A 44 -5.93 -13.32 -21.89
CA VAL A 44 -4.86 -13.77 -21.00
C VAL A 44 -5.48 -14.21 -19.68
N ASP A 45 -5.28 -15.48 -19.33
CA ASP A 45 -5.61 -15.97 -18.00
C ASP A 45 -4.58 -15.43 -17.00
N LEU A 46 -4.98 -14.38 -16.27
CA LEU A 46 -4.15 -13.76 -15.24
C LEU A 46 -4.05 -14.62 -13.97
N SER A 47 -4.82 -15.71 -13.84
CA SER A 47 -4.67 -16.62 -12.71
C SER A 47 -3.34 -17.37 -12.72
N GLU A 48 -2.66 -17.44 -13.88
CA GLU A 48 -1.30 -17.96 -14.01
C GLU A 48 -0.21 -16.92 -13.68
N VAL A 49 -0.59 -15.65 -13.48
CA VAL A 49 0.33 -14.57 -13.11
C VAL A 49 0.38 -14.49 -11.58
N ASP A 50 1.34 -15.19 -10.99
CA ASP A 50 1.59 -15.19 -9.54
C ASP A 50 2.36 -13.92 -9.16
N VAL A 51 1.61 -12.84 -8.85
CA VAL A 51 2.16 -11.60 -8.29
C VAL A 51 1.83 -11.56 -6.82
N ILE A 52 2.86 -11.58 -5.99
CA ILE A 52 2.72 -11.40 -4.55
C ILE A 52 2.44 -9.92 -4.27
N VAL A 53 1.39 -9.65 -3.50
CA VAL A 53 1.11 -8.31 -2.99
C VAL A 53 1.49 -8.25 -1.52
N HIS A 54 2.26 -7.22 -1.15
CA HIS A 54 2.49 -6.87 0.25
C HIS A 54 1.58 -5.71 0.65
N ILE A 55 0.69 -5.99 1.59
CA ILE A 55 -0.23 -5.02 2.18
C ILE A 55 0.31 -4.64 3.56
N CYS A 56 0.76 -3.40 3.68
CA CYS A 56 1.21 -2.81 4.93
C CYS A 56 0.11 -1.88 5.46
N LEU A 57 -0.51 -2.26 6.58
CA LEU A 57 -1.55 -1.49 7.25
C LEU A 57 -0.92 -0.68 8.40
N VAL A 58 -1.07 0.64 8.38
CA VAL A 58 -0.67 1.55 9.45
C VAL A 58 -1.93 2.11 10.07
N LEU A 59 -2.26 1.65 11.28
CA LEU A 59 -3.57 1.83 11.91
C LEU A 59 -3.48 2.74 13.13
N ASP A 60 -4.29 3.79 13.13
CA ASP A 60 -4.41 4.72 14.25
C ASP A 60 -5.18 4.09 15.41
N ILE A 61 -4.60 4.16 16.60
CA ILE A 61 -5.20 3.75 17.89
C ILE A 61 -5.07 4.85 18.94
N SER A 62 -5.00 6.11 18.52
CA SER A 62 -4.98 7.31 19.35
C SER A 62 -6.27 7.52 20.15
N GLY A 63 -6.28 8.49 21.05
CA GLY A 63 -7.41 8.74 21.96
C GLY A 63 -8.74 8.98 21.25
N SER A 64 -8.72 9.59 20.05
CA SER A 64 -9.92 9.84 19.22
C SER A 64 -10.58 8.57 18.70
N MET A 65 -9.80 7.50 18.54
CA MET A 65 -10.26 6.17 18.12
C MET A 65 -10.98 5.42 19.24
N ASN A 66 -10.84 5.83 20.51
CA ASN A 66 -11.49 5.21 21.67
C ASN A 66 -13.00 5.55 21.75
N LYS A 67 -13.73 5.20 20.69
CA LYS A 67 -15.18 5.36 20.56
C LYS A 67 -15.80 4.06 20.11
N THR A 68 -17.03 3.81 20.55
CA THR A 68 -17.76 2.56 20.27
C THR A 68 -18.03 2.33 18.79
N ASP A 69 -17.98 3.39 17.98
CA ASP A 69 -18.23 3.40 16.54
C ASP A 69 -16.94 3.51 15.69
N LYS A 70 -15.74 3.39 16.31
CA LYS A 70 -14.45 3.45 15.60
C LYS A 70 -13.59 2.22 15.85
N TYR A 71 -12.82 2.20 16.95
CA TYR A 71 -11.87 1.13 17.25
C TYR A 71 -12.49 -0.29 17.20
N PRO A 72 -13.71 -0.54 17.73
CA PRO A 72 -14.34 -1.85 17.57
C PRO A 72 -14.61 -2.25 16.11
N LEU A 73 -14.96 -1.30 15.24
CA LEU A 73 -15.18 -1.57 13.82
C LEU A 73 -13.86 -1.86 13.10
N LEU A 74 -12.79 -1.16 13.46
CA LEU A 74 -11.45 -1.43 12.94
C LEU A 74 -11.04 -2.89 13.26
N LEU A 75 -11.22 -3.33 14.50
CA LEU A 75 -10.94 -4.72 14.89
C LEU A 75 -11.79 -5.74 14.12
N GLN A 76 -13.06 -5.42 13.87
CA GLN A 76 -13.96 -6.28 13.10
C GLN A 76 -13.61 -6.34 11.60
N ALA A 77 -12.95 -5.31 11.07
CA ALA A 77 -12.56 -5.25 9.66
C ALA A 77 -11.32 -6.11 9.34
N ILE A 78 -10.37 -6.26 10.29
CA ILE A 78 -9.11 -6.99 10.05
C ILE A 78 -9.34 -8.43 9.57
N PRO A 79 -10.22 -9.25 10.17
CA PRO A 79 -10.50 -10.60 9.67
C PRO A 79 -11.05 -10.61 8.25
N SER A 80 -11.91 -9.64 7.90
CA SER A 80 -12.46 -9.50 6.55
C SER A 80 -11.40 -9.13 5.52
N ILE A 81 -10.45 -8.26 5.89
CA ILE A 81 -9.29 -7.93 5.05
C ILE A 81 -8.48 -9.21 4.80
N ILE A 82 -8.09 -9.93 5.87
CA ILE A 82 -7.34 -11.19 5.74
C ILE A 82 -8.07 -12.18 4.83
N ASP A 83 -9.40 -12.26 4.95
CA ASP A 83 -10.17 -13.21 4.15
C ASP A 83 -10.24 -12.88 2.66
N SER A 84 -10.15 -11.60 2.32
CA SER A 84 -10.26 -11.09 0.95
C SER A 84 -8.99 -11.24 0.11
N LEU A 85 -7.87 -11.62 0.73
CA LEU A 85 -6.54 -11.66 0.11
C LEU A 85 -6.13 -13.09 -0.27
N SER A 86 -5.18 -13.21 -1.20
CA SER A 86 -4.65 -14.49 -1.64
C SER A 86 -3.65 -15.03 -0.63
N ASP A 87 -3.59 -16.35 -0.41
CA ASP A 87 -2.76 -16.94 0.64
C ASP A 87 -1.25 -16.65 0.48
N ASN A 88 -0.78 -16.40 -0.76
CA ASN A 88 0.60 -16.02 -1.06
C ASN A 88 0.92 -14.54 -0.80
N ASP A 89 -0.10 -13.69 -0.60
CA ASP A 89 0.10 -12.27 -0.28
C ASP A 89 0.73 -12.12 1.10
N TRP A 90 1.32 -10.97 1.37
CA TRP A 90 1.95 -10.64 2.64
C TRP A 90 1.19 -9.53 3.36
N LEU A 91 0.97 -9.69 4.66
CA LEU A 91 0.29 -8.72 5.50
C LEU A 91 1.19 -8.27 6.64
N SER A 92 1.42 -6.96 6.71
CA SER A 92 2.06 -6.30 7.83
C SER A 92 1.06 -5.36 8.51
N ILE A 93 0.96 -5.40 9.83
CA ILE A 93 0.07 -4.53 10.63
C ILE A 93 0.92 -3.77 11.64
N ILE A 94 0.89 -2.45 11.53
CA ILE A 94 1.55 -1.49 12.40
C ILE A 94 0.48 -0.67 13.09
N LEU A 95 0.57 -0.53 14.40
CA LEU A 95 -0.28 0.38 15.16
C LEU A 95 0.49 1.66 15.46
N PHE A 96 -0.20 2.80 15.47
CA PHE A 96 0.38 4.06 15.89
C PHE A 96 -0.57 4.90 16.77
N SER A 97 0.04 5.62 17.69
CA SER A 97 -0.53 6.74 18.44
C SER A 97 0.65 7.69 18.74
N THR A 98 1.05 7.88 19.99
CA THR A 98 2.27 8.61 20.39
C THR A 98 3.53 7.78 20.18
N ARG A 99 3.37 6.45 20.15
CA ARG A 99 4.40 5.49 19.76
C ARG A 99 3.90 4.66 18.59
N SER A 100 4.72 3.75 18.10
CA SER A 100 4.30 2.81 17.07
C SER A 100 4.88 1.42 17.31
N GLU A 101 4.16 0.39 16.87
CA GLU A 101 4.53 -1.01 17.08
C GLU A 101 4.12 -1.85 15.88
N LEU A 102 5.04 -2.69 15.39
CA LEU A 102 4.74 -3.72 14.40
C LEU A 102 4.14 -4.93 15.12
N ILE A 103 2.85 -5.18 14.88
CA ILE A 103 2.08 -6.22 15.57
C ILE A 103 2.14 -7.56 14.86
N TRP A 104 2.10 -7.50 13.54
CA TRP A 104 2.02 -8.67 12.67
C TRP A 104 2.79 -8.43 11.38
N SER A 105 3.48 -9.46 10.90
CA SER A 105 4.08 -9.52 9.57
C SER A 105 4.19 -10.98 9.16
N ASN A 106 3.36 -11.41 8.19
CA ASN A 106 3.35 -12.79 7.70
C ASN A 106 2.60 -12.94 6.37
N ASP A 107 2.72 -14.11 5.74
CA ASP A 107 1.87 -14.49 4.60
C ASP A 107 0.39 -14.57 5.01
N ILE A 108 -0.52 -14.43 4.05
CA ILE A 108 -1.96 -14.43 4.32
C ILE A 108 -2.46 -15.81 4.73
N GLY A 109 -1.91 -16.91 4.22
CA GLY A 109 -2.29 -18.25 4.68
C GLY A 109 -2.03 -18.43 6.18
N SER A 110 -0.86 -18.01 6.63
CA SER A 110 -0.47 -17.87 8.04
C SER A 110 -1.39 -16.95 8.83
N SER A 111 -1.71 -15.78 8.27
CA SER A 111 -2.58 -14.79 8.90
C SER A 111 -4.02 -15.31 9.06
N ARG A 112 -4.52 -16.05 8.07
CA ARG A 112 -5.86 -16.64 8.05
C ARG A 112 -6.04 -17.72 9.10
N THR A 113 -5.01 -18.53 9.33
CA THR A 113 -5.02 -19.55 10.39
C THR A 113 -4.87 -18.96 11.79
N ARG A 114 -4.24 -17.78 11.91
CA ARG A 114 -3.91 -17.11 13.17
C ARG A 114 -4.67 -15.79 13.41
N LYS A 115 -5.82 -15.57 12.75
CA LYS A 115 -6.58 -14.30 12.85
C LYS A 115 -6.85 -13.88 14.29
N GLN A 116 -7.24 -14.83 15.14
CA GLN A 116 -7.53 -14.55 16.54
C GLN A 116 -6.29 -14.04 17.29
N GLU A 117 -5.11 -14.61 17.00
CA GLU A 117 -3.83 -14.13 17.53
C GLU A 117 -3.52 -12.71 17.03
N VAL A 118 -3.79 -12.41 15.76
CA VAL A 118 -3.62 -11.05 15.22
C VAL A 118 -4.44 -10.05 16.03
N ILE A 119 -5.73 -10.33 16.25
CA ILE A 119 -6.62 -9.46 17.03
C ILE A 119 -6.14 -9.34 18.47
N GLU A 120 -5.80 -10.45 19.13
CA GLU A 120 -5.31 -10.46 20.51
C GLU A 120 -4.05 -9.60 20.67
N ARG A 121 -3.11 -9.66 19.71
CA ARG A 121 -1.91 -8.81 19.77
C ARG A 121 -2.25 -7.33 19.58
N ILE A 122 -3.19 -6.98 18.71
CA ILE A 122 -3.68 -5.60 18.59
C ILE A 122 -4.32 -5.15 19.91
N GLU A 123 -5.11 -6.01 20.54
CA GLU A 123 -5.75 -5.74 21.81
C GLU A 123 -4.77 -5.59 22.98
N GLN A 124 -3.66 -6.33 22.97
CA GLN A 124 -2.63 -6.32 24.00
C GLN A 124 -1.58 -5.22 23.81
N SER A 125 -1.53 -4.56 22.65
CA SER A 125 -0.57 -3.49 22.38
C SER A 125 -0.66 -2.37 23.41
N GLY A 126 0.51 -1.96 23.93
CA GLY A 126 0.65 -0.85 24.87
C GLY A 126 0.61 0.54 24.22
N VAL A 127 0.47 0.62 22.89
CA VAL A 127 0.56 1.85 22.10
C VAL A 127 -0.78 2.61 22.05
N LYS A 128 -1.64 2.50 23.06
CA LYS A 128 -3.05 2.93 22.96
C LYS A 128 -3.35 4.30 23.56
N PHE A 129 -4.24 5.02 22.88
CA PHE A 129 -5.08 6.10 23.41
C PHE A 129 -4.37 7.37 23.90
N GLU A 130 -3.27 7.73 23.25
CA GLU A 130 -2.59 9.01 23.47
C GLU A 130 -2.75 9.93 22.24
N GLN A 131 -1.82 10.86 22.03
CA GLN A 131 -1.80 11.77 20.87
C GLN A 131 -1.50 11.01 19.56
N THR A 132 -1.78 11.63 18.42
CA THR A 132 -1.62 11.04 17.08
C THR A 132 -0.30 11.46 16.43
N TYR A 133 0.69 10.56 16.42
CA TYR A 133 2.01 10.74 15.79
C TYR A 133 2.26 9.66 14.72
N LEU A 134 2.19 10.04 13.46
CA LEU A 134 2.33 9.10 12.34
C LEU A 134 3.79 8.80 11.99
N SER A 135 4.73 9.69 12.28
CA SER A 135 6.11 9.60 11.78
C SER A 135 6.81 8.29 12.14
N GLN A 136 6.61 7.81 13.38
CA GLN A 136 7.16 6.55 13.85
C GLN A 136 6.53 5.34 13.15
N GLY A 137 5.21 5.37 12.92
CA GLY A 137 4.48 4.31 12.22
C GLY A 137 4.90 4.23 10.77
N LEU A 138 5.06 5.39 10.12
CA LEU A 138 5.53 5.51 8.75
C LEU A 138 6.98 5.02 8.61
N ARG A 139 7.86 5.34 9.57
CA ARG A 139 9.22 4.80 9.63
C ARG A 139 9.23 3.27 9.75
N LEU A 140 8.38 2.68 10.60
CA LEU A 140 8.25 1.23 10.71
C LEU A 140 7.76 0.61 9.39
N ALA A 141 6.77 1.23 8.73
CA ALA A 141 6.24 0.75 7.46
C ALA A 141 7.30 0.77 6.36
N ILE A 142 8.06 1.86 6.26
CA ILE A 142 9.19 1.97 5.33
C ILE A 142 10.21 0.85 5.56
N ASN A 143 10.59 0.61 6.82
CA ASN A 143 11.57 -0.42 7.16
C ASN A 143 11.05 -1.82 6.80
N GLU A 144 9.78 -2.09 7.10
CA GLU A 144 9.14 -3.39 6.81
C GLU A 144 9.03 -3.63 5.30
N ILE A 145 8.60 -2.63 4.53
CA ILE A 145 8.51 -2.71 3.07
C ILE A 145 9.89 -2.94 2.45
N LYS A 146 10.93 -2.23 2.95
CA LYS A 146 12.31 -2.44 2.52
C LYS A 146 12.79 -3.86 2.83
N TYR A 147 12.53 -4.34 4.04
CA TYR A 147 12.90 -5.69 4.47
C TYR A 147 12.22 -6.74 3.59
N PHE A 148 10.90 -6.66 3.44
CA PHE A 148 10.12 -7.56 2.59
C PHE A 148 10.64 -7.57 1.14
N SER A 149 10.90 -6.39 0.56
CA SER A 149 11.34 -6.25 -0.83
C SER A 149 12.75 -6.82 -1.09
N GLN A 150 13.56 -7.08 -0.06
CA GLN A 150 14.82 -7.82 -0.21
C GLN A 150 14.60 -9.29 -0.55
N TYR A 151 13.51 -9.88 -0.07
CA TYR A 151 13.15 -11.28 -0.31
C TYR A 151 12.21 -11.43 -1.50
N TYR A 152 11.38 -10.42 -1.77
CA TYR A 152 10.37 -10.42 -2.83
C TYR A 152 10.50 -9.17 -3.72
N PRO A 153 11.56 -9.06 -4.54
CA PRO A 153 11.86 -7.84 -5.30
C PRO A 153 10.83 -7.49 -6.39
N ASP A 154 10.08 -8.47 -6.88
CA ASP A 154 9.06 -8.30 -7.93
C ASP A 154 7.64 -8.12 -7.36
N ALA A 155 7.49 -8.08 -6.03
CA ALA A 155 6.19 -7.94 -5.39
C ALA A 155 5.65 -6.50 -5.48
N VAL A 156 4.33 -6.38 -5.46
CA VAL A 156 3.65 -5.08 -5.43
C VAL A 156 3.45 -4.67 -3.97
N ASN A 157 4.01 -3.53 -3.57
CA ASN A 157 3.83 -2.99 -2.23
C ASN A 157 2.66 -2.00 -2.20
N ARG A 158 1.74 -2.17 -1.24
CA ARG A 158 0.66 -1.24 -0.93
C ARG A 158 0.69 -0.85 0.53
N LEU A 159 0.74 0.45 0.80
CA LEU A 159 0.67 1.04 2.13
C LEU A 159 -0.70 1.67 2.33
N TYR A 160 -1.42 1.22 3.36
CA TYR A 160 -2.70 1.79 3.75
C TYR A 160 -2.56 2.45 5.12
N ILE A 161 -2.84 3.75 5.19
CA ILE A 161 -2.80 4.53 6.42
C ILE A 161 -4.23 4.86 6.84
N LEU A 162 -4.66 4.39 8.00
CA LEU A 162 -6.00 4.61 8.52
C LEU A 162 -5.91 5.50 9.77
N THR A 163 -6.51 6.69 9.72
CA THR A 163 -6.49 7.67 10.83
C THR A 163 -7.82 8.40 10.96
N ASP A 164 -8.12 8.95 12.13
CA ASP A 164 -9.40 9.62 12.39
C ASP A 164 -9.27 11.09 12.76
N GLY A 165 -8.07 11.68 12.62
CA GLY A 165 -7.82 13.03 13.08
C GLY A 165 -6.58 13.71 12.51
N GLN A 166 -6.21 14.81 13.17
CA GLN A 166 -5.04 15.63 12.85
C GLN A 166 -3.77 15.00 13.42
N LEU A 167 -2.68 15.08 12.67
CA LEU A 167 -1.36 14.61 13.08
C LEU A 167 -0.61 15.70 13.84
N HIS A 168 0.04 15.32 14.94
CA HIS A 168 0.88 16.24 15.71
C HIS A 168 2.29 16.42 15.13
N ASP A 169 2.70 15.57 14.19
CA ASP A 169 4.05 15.47 13.63
C ASP A 169 4.07 15.39 12.09
N ALA A 170 3.12 16.07 11.44
CA ALA A 170 3.00 16.11 9.99
C ALA A 170 4.28 16.62 9.30
N ASP A 171 4.92 17.62 9.90
CA ASP A 171 6.19 18.20 9.47
C ASP A 171 7.31 17.15 9.37
N ILE A 172 7.41 16.27 10.37
CA ILE A 172 8.36 15.15 10.36
C ILE A 172 7.98 14.14 9.27
N CYS A 173 6.69 13.90 9.07
CA CYS A 173 6.22 12.95 8.06
C CYS A 173 6.63 13.37 6.63
N TYR A 174 6.62 14.67 6.34
CA TYR A 174 7.03 15.19 5.03
C TYR A 174 8.51 14.89 4.69
N GLU A 175 9.36 14.74 5.71
CA GLU A 175 10.77 14.38 5.50
C GLU A 175 10.94 12.98 4.90
N PHE A 176 9.93 12.11 5.00
CA PHE A 176 9.95 10.77 4.40
C PHE A 176 9.53 10.74 2.92
N ASN A 177 8.97 11.83 2.36
CA ASN A 177 8.50 11.86 0.98
C ASN A 177 9.54 11.37 -0.04
N PRO A 178 10.83 11.81 0.01
CA PRO A 178 11.84 11.31 -0.92
C PRO A 178 12.08 9.80 -0.78
N GLU A 179 11.98 9.27 0.43
CA GLU A 179 12.16 7.84 0.69
C GLU A 179 10.97 7.03 0.16
N LEU A 180 9.75 7.47 0.44
CA LEU A 180 8.51 6.84 -0.04
C LEU A 180 8.45 6.76 -1.57
N ARG A 181 8.80 7.85 -2.27
CA ARG A 181 8.85 7.90 -3.74
C ARG A 181 9.78 6.87 -4.36
N ASN A 182 10.83 6.47 -3.63
CA ASN A 182 11.82 5.51 -4.11
C ASN A 182 11.46 4.04 -3.81
N LEU A 183 10.38 3.78 -3.06
CA LEU A 183 10.02 2.42 -2.63
C LEU A 183 9.04 1.70 -3.57
N ASN A 184 8.73 2.29 -4.74
CA ASN A 184 7.84 1.71 -5.75
C ASN A 184 6.58 1.07 -5.13
N LEU A 185 5.84 1.87 -4.37
CA LEU A 185 4.67 1.42 -3.63
C LEU A 185 3.47 2.32 -3.89
N GLU A 186 2.29 1.75 -3.73
CA GLU A 186 1.02 2.48 -3.77
C GLU A 186 0.67 2.94 -2.35
N ILE A 187 0.38 4.22 -2.11
CA ILE A 187 -0.05 4.73 -0.79
C ILE A 187 -1.48 5.19 -0.85
N ASN A 188 -2.30 4.66 0.05
CA ASN A 188 -3.67 5.08 0.23
C ASN A 188 -3.88 5.52 1.69
N SER A 189 -4.62 6.61 1.90
CA SER A 189 -5.03 7.05 3.24
C SER A 189 -6.55 7.05 3.37
N TYR A 190 -7.06 6.52 4.48
CA TYR A 190 -8.49 6.52 4.80
C TYR A 190 -8.78 7.19 6.14
N GLY A 191 -9.76 8.09 6.12
CA GLY A 191 -10.23 8.83 7.27
C GLY A 191 -11.46 8.22 7.94
N PHE A 192 -11.49 8.14 9.27
CA PHE A 192 -12.73 7.86 10.01
C PHE A 192 -13.41 9.15 10.49
N GLY A 193 -14.65 9.38 10.03
CA GLY A 193 -15.45 10.52 10.47
C GLY A 193 -15.12 11.82 9.71
N GLN A 194 -15.45 12.97 10.31
CA GLN A 194 -15.33 14.29 9.65
C GLN A 194 -14.01 15.02 9.93
N ASP A 195 -13.21 14.54 10.89
CA ASP A 195 -12.00 15.22 11.38
C ASP A 195 -10.72 14.82 10.63
N PHE A 196 -10.87 14.10 9.51
CA PHE A 196 -9.76 13.59 8.71
C PHE A 196 -8.95 14.72 8.07
N ALA A 197 -7.63 14.70 8.28
CA ALA A 197 -6.69 15.68 7.75
C ALA A 197 -6.30 15.38 6.28
N GLU A 198 -7.27 15.51 5.35
CA GLU A 198 -7.06 15.15 3.93
C GLU A 198 -5.85 15.83 3.30
N GLU A 199 -5.72 17.15 3.45
CA GLU A 199 -4.61 17.91 2.86
C GLU A 199 -3.26 17.51 3.45
N THR A 200 -3.22 17.26 4.76
CA THR A 200 -2.02 16.76 5.45
C THR A 200 -1.60 15.40 4.88
N MET A 201 -2.55 14.46 4.74
CA MET A 201 -2.25 13.14 4.17
C MET A 201 -1.82 13.23 2.71
N ARG A 202 -2.47 14.09 1.91
CA ARG A 202 -2.07 14.35 0.52
C ARG A 202 -0.61 14.82 0.42
N GLN A 203 -0.19 15.70 1.33
CA GLN A 203 1.20 16.18 1.36
C GLN A 203 2.19 15.09 1.80
N ILE A 204 1.84 14.22 2.74
CA ILE A 204 2.66 13.07 3.15
C ILE A 204 2.83 12.07 2.00
N MET A 205 1.81 11.92 1.17
CA MET A 205 1.81 10.96 0.06
C MET A 205 2.28 11.57 -1.27
N ASP A 206 2.67 12.85 -1.29
CA ASP A 206 2.98 13.57 -2.52
C ASP A 206 4.04 12.86 -3.36
N GLY A 207 3.75 12.67 -4.65
CA GLY A 207 4.62 11.99 -5.61
C GLY A 207 4.64 10.45 -5.51
N CYS A 208 3.81 9.85 -4.64
CA CYS A 208 3.56 8.41 -4.65
C CYS A 208 2.33 8.08 -5.51
N SER A 209 2.24 6.86 -6.00
CA SER A 209 1.04 6.37 -6.70
C SER A 209 -0.05 6.04 -5.69
N GLY A 210 -1.31 6.42 -5.95
CA GLY A 210 -2.45 6.14 -5.06
C GLY A 210 -3.46 7.28 -5.02
#